data_AF-A0A962DTR6-F1
#
_entry.id   AF-A0A962DTR6-F1
#
_cell.length_a   1.000
_cell.length_b   1.000
_cell.length_c   1.000
_cell.angle_alpha   90.00
_cell.angle_beta   90.00
_cell.angle_gamma   90.00
#
_symmetry.space_group_name_H-M   'P 1'
#
loop_
_entity.id
_entity.type
_entity.pdbx_description
1 polymer ?
#
loop_
_entity_poly.entity_id
_entity_poly.type
_entity_poly.pdbx_seq_one_letter_code
_entity_poly.pdbx_strand_id
1 'polypeptide(L)'
;MDDRQARDVLFAGATGLVGGLALPALLERAAAEGFRVFALVRRPLALTHPNLHPIQAGLDDAAGLADVAQQLRRADAHPQVFVCALGTTLRQAGSAAAFAAIDRDLVVALAQLARAQGATQALVVSSVGARAGSGNLYLRVKGEMEAAVEALGFTRVDLL
;
A
#
# COMPACT_ATOMS: atom_id res chain seq x y z
N MET A 1 24.51 20.62 5.34
CA MET A 1 23.19 20.52 5.98
C MET A 1 22.46 19.45 5.21
N ASP A 2 22.34 18.27 5.80
CA ASP A 2 21.78 17.08 5.15
C ASP A 2 20.26 17.24 5.08
N ASP A 3 19.77 17.74 3.95
CA ASP A 3 18.36 17.96 3.64
C ASP A 3 17.66 16.63 3.31
N ARG A 4 17.83 15.63 4.19
CA ARG A 4 17.04 14.40 4.16
C ARG A 4 15.65 14.73 4.68
N GLN A 5 14.84 15.33 3.82
CA GLN A 5 13.42 15.52 4.05
C GLN A 5 12.81 14.15 4.43
N ALA A 6 12.27 14.04 5.63
CA ALA A 6 11.74 12.79 6.17
C ALA A 6 10.72 12.18 5.19
N ARG A 7 10.97 10.94 4.77
CA ARG A 7 10.15 10.24 3.78
C ARG A 7 9.13 9.39 4.51
N ASP A 8 8.03 10.01 4.93
CA ASP A 8 6.93 9.25 5.52
C ASP A 8 6.43 8.18 4.54
N VAL A 9 5.99 7.06 5.10
CA VAL A 9 5.57 5.89 4.33
C VAL A 9 4.08 5.66 4.54
N LEU A 10 3.32 5.55 3.45
CA LEU A 10 1.96 5.04 3.48
C LEU A 10 2.00 3.53 3.23
N PHE A 11 1.53 2.74 4.18
CA PHE A 11 1.67 1.28 4.13
C PHE A 11 0.32 0.55 4.20
N ALA A 12 -0.01 -0.20 3.16
CA ALA A 12 -1.19 -1.05 3.10
C ALA A 12 -0.84 -2.54 3.23
N GLY A 13 -1.68 -3.32 3.89
CA GLY A 13 -1.48 -4.78 4.04
C GLY A 13 -0.60 -5.18 5.23
N ALA A 14 -0.43 -4.30 6.21
CA ALA A 14 0.39 -4.50 7.42
C ALA A 14 0.01 -5.75 8.26
N THR A 15 -1.20 -6.28 8.12
CA THR A 15 -1.68 -7.46 8.86
C THR A 15 -1.61 -8.77 8.05
N GLY A 16 -1.19 -8.71 6.78
CA GLY A 16 -0.99 -9.91 5.95
C GLY A 16 0.31 -10.62 6.29
N LEU A 17 0.56 -11.78 5.64
CA LEU A 17 1.80 -12.55 5.88
C LEU A 17 3.05 -11.71 5.58
N VAL A 18 3.15 -11.14 4.38
CA VAL A 18 4.31 -10.32 3.98
C VAL A 18 4.34 -9.04 4.79
N GLY A 19 3.21 -8.33 4.91
CA GLY A 19 3.20 -7.04 5.59
C GLY A 19 3.46 -7.12 7.09
N GLY A 20 3.02 -8.20 7.76
CA GLY A 20 3.29 -8.45 9.17
C GLY A 20 4.75 -8.75 9.46
N LEU A 21 5.46 -9.36 8.51
CA LEU A 21 6.91 -9.56 8.59
C LEU A 21 7.70 -8.30 8.22
N ALA A 22 7.20 -7.49 7.27
CA ALA A 22 7.86 -6.28 6.81
C ALA A 22 7.69 -5.11 7.79
N LEU A 23 6.57 -5.02 8.51
CA LEU A 23 6.27 -3.90 9.39
C LEU A 23 7.33 -3.67 10.49
N PRO A 24 7.79 -4.69 11.25
CA PRO A 24 8.81 -4.48 12.27
C PRO A 24 10.11 -3.91 11.70
N ALA A 25 10.61 -4.49 10.60
CA ALA A 25 11.83 -4.01 9.95
C ALA A 25 11.67 -2.58 9.39
N LEU A 26 10.49 -2.25 8.86
CA LEU A 26 10.19 -0.88 8.41
C LEU A 26 10.18 0.09 9.59
N LEU A 27 9.62 -0.29 10.74
CA LEU A 27 9.57 0.55 11.95
C LEU A 27 10.94 0.74 12.60
N GLU A 28 11.80 -0.28 12.60
CA GLU A 28 13.20 -0.13 13.02
C GLU A 28 13.93 0.90 12.16
N ARG A 29 13.73 0.83 10.83
CA ARG A 29 14.31 1.83 9.92
C ARG A 29 13.69 3.21 10.13
N ALA A 30 12.39 3.28 10.38
CA ALA A 30 11.68 4.52 10.69
C ALA A 30 12.23 5.20 11.95
N ALA A 31 12.54 4.42 12.99
CA ALA A 31 13.16 4.92 14.21
C ALA A 31 14.60 5.41 13.96
N ALA A 32 15.39 4.68 13.17
CA ALA A 32 16.77 5.03 12.86
C ALA A 32 16.91 6.27 11.96
N GLU A 33 15.99 6.43 11.00
CA GLU A 33 16.04 7.49 9.99
C GLU A 33 15.08 8.66 10.27
N GLY A 34 14.21 8.53 11.28
CA GLY A 34 13.34 9.62 11.73
C GLY A 34 12.14 9.91 10.84
N PHE A 35 11.51 8.89 10.26
CA PHE A 35 10.27 9.04 9.47
C PHE A 35 9.07 8.34 10.12
N ARG A 36 7.86 8.64 9.66
CA ARG A 36 6.60 8.06 10.15
C ARG A 36 6.08 6.98 9.20
N VAL A 37 5.47 5.94 9.76
CA VAL A 37 4.77 4.88 9.01
C VAL A 37 3.28 5.01 9.25
N PHE A 38 2.55 5.42 8.23
CA PHE A 38 1.09 5.50 8.23
C PHE A 38 0.51 4.18 7.73
N ALA A 39 0.10 3.31 8.65
CA ALA A 39 -0.41 1.99 8.32
C ALA A 39 -1.92 2.03 8.08
N LEU A 40 -2.36 1.74 6.86
CA LEU A 40 -3.77 1.63 6.50
C LEU A 40 -4.34 0.30 7.00
N VAL A 41 -5.33 0.39 7.89
CA VAL A 41 -5.91 -0.78 8.54
C VAL A 41 -7.42 -0.69 8.61
N ARG A 42 -8.09 -1.84 8.53
CA ARG A 42 -9.54 -1.95 8.74
C ARG A 42 -9.92 -2.18 10.21
N ARG A 43 -8.94 -2.56 11.03
CA ARG A 43 -9.09 -2.90 12.46
C ARG A 43 -7.84 -2.44 13.21
N PRO A 44 -7.93 -2.15 14.51
CA PRO A 44 -6.78 -1.77 15.32
C PRO A 44 -5.63 -2.79 15.23
N LEU A 45 -4.39 -2.28 15.16
CA LEU A 45 -3.19 -3.10 15.31
C LEU A 45 -2.91 -3.33 16.80
N ALA A 46 -2.51 -4.55 17.16
CA ALA A 46 -2.03 -4.84 18.51
C ALA A 46 -0.62 -4.29 18.77
N LEU A 47 0.16 -4.08 17.70
CA LEU A 47 1.50 -3.51 17.76
C LEU A 47 1.44 -2.02 18.05
N THR A 48 2.26 -1.56 18.99
CA THR A 48 2.49 -0.14 19.27
C THR A 48 3.96 0.20 19.00
N HIS A 49 4.21 1.35 18.39
CA HIS A 49 5.56 1.84 18.12
C HIS A 49 5.53 3.37 17.94
N PRO A 50 6.54 4.13 18.40
CA PRO A 50 6.54 5.59 18.29
C PRO A 50 6.38 6.15 16.87
N ASN A 51 6.95 5.46 15.88
CA ASN A 51 6.85 5.82 14.46
C ASN A 51 5.66 5.18 13.73
N LEU A 52 4.83 4.37 14.42
CA LEU A 52 3.66 3.74 13.81
C LEU A 52 2.42 4.61 14.05
N HIS A 53 1.78 5.01 12.95
CA HIS A 53 0.55 5.79 12.95
C HIS A 53 -0.54 5.03 12.20
N PRO A 54 -1.36 4.22 12.89
CA PRO A 54 -2.46 3.51 12.24
C PRO A 54 -3.51 4.51 11.73
N ILE A 55 -3.94 4.34 10.48
CA ILE A 55 -5.11 5.01 9.91
C ILE A 55 -6.20 3.96 9.76
N GLN A 56 -7.21 4.04 10.61
CA GLN A 56 -8.33 3.11 10.57
C GLN A 56 -9.44 3.68 9.67
N ALA A 57 -9.75 2.96 8.60
CA ALA A 57 -10.81 3.34 7.65
C ALA A 57 -11.35 2.12 6.89
N GLY A 58 -12.54 2.26 6.30
CA GLY A 58 -12.94 1.43 5.16
C GLY A 58 -11.99 1.72 4.00
N LEU A 59 -11.58 0.70 3.25
CA LEU A 59 -10.63 0.89 2.14
C LEU A 59 -11.25 0.52 0.79
N ASP A 60 -12.43 -0.10 0.82
CA ASP A 60 -13.16 -0.68 -0.30
C ASP A 60 -14.15 0.28 -0.96
N ASP A 61 -14.29 1.51 -0.46
CA ASP A 61 -15.14 2.53 -1.05
C ASP A 61 -14.53 3.94 -1.03
N ALA A 62 -15.14 4.85 -1.78
CA ALA A 62 -14.68 6.23 -1.91
C ALA A 62 -14.77 7.03 -0.60
N ALA A 63 -15.75 6.72 0.26
CA ALA A 63 -15.92 7.42 1.54
C ALA A 63 -14.75 7.11 2.48
N GLY A 64 -14.35 5.85 2.55
CA GLY A 64 -13.20 5.39 3.30
C GLY A 64 -11.88 5.96 2.79
N LEU A 65 -11.67 5.99 1.47
CA LEU A 65 -10.48 6.63 0.89
C LEU A 65 -10.43 8.14 1.16
N ALA A 66 -11.57 8.83 1.14
CA ALA A 66 -11.66 10.24 1.51
C ALA A 66 -11.32 10.46 3.01
N ASP A 67 -11.74 9.56 3.89
CA ASP A 67 -11.40 9.58 5.30
C ASP A 67 -9.89 9.37 5.52
N VAL A 68 -9.27 8.40 4.83
CA VAL A 68 -7.80 8.25 4.84
C VAL A 68 -7.11 9.57 4.46
N ALA A 69 -7.57 10.21 3.37
CA ALA A 69 -7.01 11.48 2.93
C ALA A 69 -7.15 12.59 3.99
N GLN A 70 -8.29 12.63 4.68
CA GLN A 70 -8.55 13.59 5.76
C GLN A 70 -7.68 13.33 6.99
N GLN A 71 -7.51 12.06 7.38
CA GLN A 71 -6.66 11.67 8.50
C GLN A 71 -5.19 12.02 8.22
N LEU A 72 -4.69 11.78 7.00
CA LEU A 72 -3.34 12.21 6.59
C LEU A 72 -3.17 13.73 6.70
N ARG A 73 -4.14 14.52 6.21
CA ARG A 73 -4.09 15.99 6.33
C ARG A 73 -4.08 16.46 7.78
N ARG A 74 -4.90 15.86 8.65
CA ARG A 74 -4.94 16.21 10.09
C ARG A 74 -3.62 15.91 10.80
N ALA A 75 -2.91 14.88 10.35
CA ALA A 75 -1.61 14.49 10.88
C ALA A 75 -0.43 15.27 10.25
N ASP A 76 -0.71 16.23 9.35
CA ASP A 76 0.30 16.90 8.51
C ASP A 76 1.26 15.88 7.86
N ALA A 77 0.67 14.83 7.29
CA ALA A 77 1.38 13.71 6.71
C ALA A 77 1.47 13.85 5.19
N HIS A 78 2.70 13.85 4.68
CA HIS A 78 3.01 13.94 3.25
C HIS A 78 3.85 12.72 2.84
N PRO A 79 3.24 11.52 2.77
CA PRO A 79 3.98 10.30 2.50
C PRO A 79 4.68 10.39 1.15
N GLN A 80 5.98 10.15 1.13
CA GLN A 80 6.80 10.16 -0.08
C GLN A 80 6.88 8.77 -0.73
N VAL A 81 6.57 7.72 0.03
CA VAL A 81 6.65 6.33 -0.40
C VAL A 81 5.33 5.63 -0.10
N PHE A 82 4.79 4.95 -1.10
CA PHE A 82 3.69 4.00 -0.94
C PHE A 82 4.24 2.58 -0.91
N VAL A 83 3.84 1.80 0.09
CA VAL A 83 4.14 0.37 0.18
C VAL A 83 2.81 -0.39 0.24
N CYS A 84 2.64 -1.40 -0.62
CA CYS A 84 1.45 -2.23 -0.64
C CYS A 84 1.80 -3.71 -0.56
N ALA A 85 1.45 -4.32 0.57
CA ALA A 85 1.50 -5.77 0.79
C ALA A 85 0.09 -6.39 0.81
N LEU A 86 -0.89 -5.73 0.18
CA LEU A 86 -2.22 -6.32 0.00
C LEU A 86 -2.17 -7.43 -1.04
N GLY A 87 -2.84 -8.52 -0.70
CA GLY A 87 -3.09 -9.62 -1.60
C GLY A 87 -3.98 -10.64 -0.91
N THR A 88 -4.82 -11.28 -1.69
CA THR A 88 -5.56 -12.46 -1.27
C THR A 88 -5.25 -13.62 -2.19
N THR A 89 -5.68 -14.82 -1.80
CA THR A 89 -5.68 -15.96 -2.72
C THR A 89 -7.03 -16.06 -3.40
N LEU A 90 -7.10 -16.62 -4.61
CA LEU A 90 -8.39 -16.88 -5.27
C LEU A 90 -9.32 -17.72 -4.38
N ARG A 91 -8.76 -18.66 -3.60
CA ARG A 91 -9.49 -19.45 -2.61
C ARG A 91 -10.10 -18.59 -1.51
N GLN A 92 -9.34 -17.65 -0.94
CA GLN A 92 -9.83 -16.76 0.11
C GLN A 92 -10.80 -15.70 -0.42
N ALA A 93 -10.61 -15.23 -1.65
CA ALA A 93 -11.52 -14.28 -2.28
C ALA A 93 -12.88 -14.92 -2.64
N GLY A 94 -12.88 -16.24 -2.92
CA GLY A 94 -14.07 -17.01 -3.25
C GLY A 94 -14.61 -16.80 -4.67
N SER A 95 -14.17 -15.76 -5.38
CA SER A 95 -14.54 -15.52 -6.79
C SER A 95 -13.48 -14.72 -7.53
N ALA A 96 -13.52 -14.79 -8.87
CA ALA A 96 -12.65 -13.99 -9.73
C ALA A 96 -12.86 -12.48 -9.55
N ALA A 97 -14.12 -12.05 -9.39
CA ALA A 97 -14.46 -10.64 -9.19
C ALA A 97 -13.96 -10.12 -7.84
N ALA A 98 -14.16 -10.88 -6.75
CA ALA A 98 -13.66 -10.51 -5.44
C ALA A 98 -12.12 -10.50 -5.39
N PHE A 99 -11.48 -11.44 -6.11
CA PHE A 99 -10.03 -11.44 -6.24
C PHE A 99 -9.54 -10.19 -6.98
N ALA A 100 -10.12 -9.84 -8.13
CA ALA A 100 -9.76 -8.62 -8.86
C ALA A 100 -10.02 -7.34 -8.04
N ALA A 101 -11.12 -7.28 -7.29
CA ALA A 101 -11.43 -6.14 -6.43
C ALA A 101 -10.34 -5.88 -5.38
N ILE A 102 -9.75 -6.94 -4.82
CA ILE A 102 -8.71 -6.83 -3.78
C ILE A 102 -7.31 -6.70 -4.37
N ASP A 103 -6.93 -7.60 -5.28
CA ASP A 103 -5.55 -7.71 -5.76
C ASP A 103 -5.21 -6.74 -6.90
N ARG A 104 -6.20 -6.06 -7.48
CA ARG A 104 -6.02 -5.03 -8.50
C ARG A 104 -6.70 -3.73 -8.11
N ASP A 105 -8.02 -3.73 -8.00
CA ASP A 105 -8.78 -2.46 -7.94
C ASP A 105 -8.45 -1.67 -6.66
N LEU A 106 -8.44 -2.34 -5.50
CA LEU A 106 -8.05 -1.74 -4.23
C LEU A 106 -6.59 -1.27 -4.22
N VAL A 107 -5.67 -2.08 -4.75
CA VAL A 107 -4.24 -1.73 -4.82
C VAL A 107 -4.05 -0.45 -5.65
N VAL A 108 -4.70 -0.37 -6.82
CA VAL A 108 -4.63 0.79 -7.71
C VAL A 108 -5.25 2.01 -7.07
N ALA A 109 -6.40 1.88 -6.41
CA ALA A 109 -7.06 3.00 -5.73
C ALA A 109 -6.20 3.57 -4.59
N LEU A 110 -5.53 2.72 -3.82
CA LEU A 110 -4.60 3.16 -2.77
C LEU A 110 -3.33 3.80 -3.34
N ALA A 111 -2.81 3.29 -4.46
CA ALA A 111 -1.69 3.90 -5.16
C ALA A 111 -2.05 5.30 -5.71
N GLN A 112 -3.25 5.45 -6.28
CA GLN A 112 -3.77 6.74 -6.73
C GLN A 112 -3.90 7.74 -5.58
N LEU A 113 -4.49 7.29 -4.45
CA LEU A 113 -4.56 8.09 -3.24
C LEU A 113 -3.17 8.52 -2.77
N ALA A 114 -2.20 7.59 -2.74
CA ALA A 114 -0.84 7.91 -2.33
C ALA A 114 -0.19 8.95 -3.26
N ARG A 115 -0.33 8.82 -4.59
CA ARG A 115 0.13 9.83 -5.56
C ARG A 115 -0.48 11.19 -5.29
N ALA A 116 -1.79 11.25 -5.08
CA ALA A 116 -2.50 12.49 -4.80
C ALA A 116 -2.02 13.17 -3.51
N GLN A 117 -1.46 12.39 -2.57
CA GLN A 117 -0.88 12.86 -1.31
C GLN A 117 0.64 13.12 -1.39
N GLY A 118 1.22 13.06 -2.59
CA GLY A 118 2.62 13.43 -2.84
C GLY A 118 3.60 12.26 -2.91
N ALA A 119 3.16 11.00 -2.77
CA ALA A 119 4.07 9.85 -2.79
C ALA A 119 4.74 9.72 -4.16
N THR A 120 6.07 9.83 -4.24
CA THR A 120 6.84 9.76 -5.48
C THR A 120 7.35 8.36 -5.82
N GLN A 121 7.31 7.43 -4.86
CA GLN A 121 7.73 6.04 -5.05
C GLN A 121 6.61 5.08 -4.65
N ALA A 122 6.48 3.96 -5.37
CA ALA A 122 5.57 2.88 -5.05
C ALA A 122 6.32 1.54 -5.00
N LEU A 123 6.10 0.77 -3.93
CA LEU A 123 6.55 -0.60 -3.79
C LEU A 123 5.31 -1.48 -3.62
N VAL A 124 5.11 -2.44 -4.53
CA VAL A 124 3.91 -3.30 -4.51
C VAL A 124 4.32 -4.76 -4.57
N VAL A 125 3.80 -5.55 -3.65
CA VAL A 125 3.97 -7.01 -3.66
C VAL A 125 3.06 -7.61 -4.73
N SER A 126 3.69 -8.15 -5.76
CA SER A 126 3.06 -8.78 -6.92
C SER A 126 3.28 -10.30 -6.91
N SER A 127 3.64 -10.89 -8.05
CA SER A 127 3.91 -12.31 -8.19
C SER A 127 4.83 -12.61 -9.36
N VAL A 128 5.64 -13.65 -9.20
CA VAL A 128 6.51 -14.19 -10.27
C VAL A 128 5.65 -14.60 -11.47
N GLY A 129 5.95 -14.01 -12.63
CA GLY A 129 5.24 -14.29 -13.89
C GLY A 129 3.93 -13.54 -14.08
N ALA A 130 3.65 -12.51 -13.27
CA ALA A 130 2.56 -11.58 -13.51
C ALA A 130 2.62 -11.02 -14.94
N ARG A 131 1.47 -11.05 -15.64
CA ARG A 131 1.34 -10.60 -17.03
C ARG A 131 -0.12 -10.38 -17.36
N ALA A 132 -0.49 -9.16 -17.74
CA ALA A 132 -1.88 -8.79 -18.09
C ALA A 132 -2.47 -9.65 -19.23
N GLY A 133 -1.63 -10.17 -20.14
CA GLY A 133 -2.05 -11.09 -21.20
C GLY A 133 -2.03 -12.59 -20.84
N SER A 134 -1.94 -12.96 -19.55
CA SER A 134 -1.89 -14.37 -19.14
C SER A 134 -3.25 -15.07 -19.24
N GLY A 135 -3.27 -16.34 -19.63
CA GLY A 135 -4.46 -17.19 -19.54
C GLY A 135 -4.84 -17.53 -18.09
N ASN A 136 -3.85 -17.56 -17.19
CA ASN A 136 -4.06 -17.78 -15.77
C ASN A 136 -4.63 -16.50 -15.12
N LEU A 137 -5.84 -16.59 -14.54
CA LEU A 137 -6.53 -15.48 -13.89
C LEU A 137 -5.66 -14.78 -12.83
N TYR A 138 -4.95 -15.55 -12.01
CA TYR A 138 -4.13 -15.00 -10.93
C TYR A 138 -3.01 -14.10 -11.47
N LEU A 139 -2.23 -14.61 -12.43
CA LEU A 139 -1.14 -13.88 -13.07
C LEU A 139 -1.63 -12.71 -13.93
N ARG A 140 -2.81 -12.86 -14.53
CA ARG A 140 -3.46 -11.80 -15.30
C ARG A 140 -3.84 -10.62 -14.42
N VAL A 141 -4.56 -10.85 -13.33
CA VAL A 141 -4.98 -9.78 -12.40
C VAL A 141 -3.76 -9.08 -11.80
N LYS A 142 -2.72 -9.83 -11.39
CA LYS A 142 -1.47 -9.22 -10.92
C LYS A 142 -0.80 -8.37 -12.00
N GLY A 143 -0.68 -8.84 -13.23
CA GLY A 143 -0.09 -8.05 -14.30
C GLY A 143 -0.93 -6.84 -14.74
N GLU A 144 -2.25 -6.92 -14.65
CA GLU A 144 -3.13 -5.75 -14.85
C GLU A 144 -2.96 -4.72 -13.74
N MET A 145 -2.78 -5.16 -12.50
CA MET A 145 -2.45 -4.29 -11.37
C MET A 145 -1.10 -3.60 -11.56
N GLU A 146 -0.06 -4.35 -11.93
CA GLU A 146 1.28 -3.81 -12.19
C GLU A 146 1.22 -2.69 -13.24
N ALA A 147 0.64 -2.98 -14.41
CA ALA A 147 0.53 -2.01 -15.50
C ALA A 147 -0.27 -0.76 -15.09
N ALA A 148 -1.32 -0.93 -14.29
CA ALA A 148 -2.11 0.18 -13.80
C ALA A 148 -1.33 1.06 -12.81
N VAL A 149 -0.55 0.48 -11.89
CA VAL A 149 0.29 1.23 -10.93
C VAL A 149 1.42 1.96 -11.64
N GLU A 150 2.08 1.32 -12.60
CA GLU A 150 3.14 1.94 -13.42
C GLU A 150 2.63 3.18 -14.19
N ALA A 151 1.38 3.14 -14.65
CA ALA A 151 0.75 4.24 -15.37
C ALA A 151 0.41 5.47 -14.49
N LEU A 152 0.52 5.38 -13.16
CA LEU A 152 0.19 6.48 -12.23
C LEU A 152 1.28 7.56 -12.12
N GLY A 153 2.38 7.39 -12.87
CA GLY A 153 3.42 8.40 -12.99
C GLY A 153 4.26 8.61 -11.73
N PHE A 154 4.43 7.58 -10.89
CA PHE A 154 5.46 7.58 -9.86
C PHE A 154 6.84 7.77 -10.50
N THR A 155 7.76 8.43 -9.79
CA THR A 155 9.16 8.55 -10.23
C THR A 155 9.87 7.20 -10.19
N ARG A 156 9.43 6.30 -9.30
CA ARG A 156 9.94 4.93 -9.16
C ARG A 156 8.81 3.98 -8.77
N VAL A 157 8.75 2.84 -9.45
CA VAL A 157 7.86 1.72 -9.10
C VAL A 157 8.72 0.47 -8.95
N ASP A 158 8.62 -0.20 -7.81
CA ASP A 158 9.22 -1.52 -7.57
C ASP A 158 8.10 -2.56 -7.39
N LEU A 159 8.11 -3.57 -8.25
CA LEU A 159 7.16 -4.68 -8.25
C LEU A 159 7.89 -5.92 -7.74
N LEU A 160 7.45 -6.46 -6.59
CA LEU A 160 8.14 -7.52 -5.84
C LEU A 160 7.50 -8.90 -6.02
#